data_AF-W4HPA9-F1
#
_entry.id   AF-W4HPA9-F1
#
_cell.length_a   1.000
_cell.length_b   1.000
_cell.length_c   1.000
_cell.angle_alpha   90.00
_cell.angle_beta   90.00
_cell.angle_gamma   90.00
#
_symmetry.space_group_name_H-M   'P 1'
#
loop_
_entity.id
_entity.type
_entity.pdbx_description
1 polymer ?
#
loop_
_entity_poly.entity_id
_entity_poly.type
_entity_poly.pdbx_seq_one_letter_code
_entity_poly.pdbx_strand_id
1 'polypeptide(L)'
;MSETEIALLLCGLLAGGDTEVSHDFDNLGGRRGIRVDCETETHVIEVGLDKTSSRDSLHQALFAAELTGKIPLVVLIDRDGEEGRTEFEMRRIAERAGVGYVRCAEHMVVRWRATQPWRSLDGGTHDLPQEGPARGLCNLARYMPPASG
;
A
#
# COMPACT_ATOMS: atom_id res chain seq x y z
N MET A 1 13.04 8.18 -4.46
CA MET A 1 12.31 8.98 -3.43
C MET A 1 12.50 8.32 -2.08
N SER A 2 12.13 8.96 -0.97
CA SER A 2 12.06 8.26 0.32
C SER A 2 10.82 7.37 0.40
N GLU A 3 10.84 6.37 1.27
CA GLU A 3 9.72 5.44 1.51
C GLU A 3 8.46 6.19 1.99
N THR A 4 8.64 7.16 2.89
CA THR A 4 7.57 8.03 3.39
C THR A 4 6.95 8.88 2.28
N GLU A 5 7.76 9.42 1.35
CA GLU A 5 7.23 10.15 0.21
C GLU A 5 6.37 9.25 -0.68
N ILE A 6 6.77 7.99 -0.88
CA ILE A 6 6.02 7.04 -1.70
C ILE A 6 4.73 6.58 -1.00
N ALA A 7 4.80 6.31 0.30
CA ALA A 7 3.63 5.97 1.12
C ALA A 7 2.56 7.07 1.04
N LEU A 8 2.96 8.32 1.28
CA LEU A 8 2.06 9.47 1.24
C LEU A 8 1.44 9.67 -0.14
N LEU A 9 2.20 9.42 -1.20
CA LEU A 9 1.69 9.46 -2.58
C LEU A 9 0.69 8.35 -2.88
N LEU A 10 1.02 7.11 -2.51
CA LEU A 10 0.14 5.97 -2.76
C LEU A 10 -1.18 6.13 -1.99
N CYS A 11 -1.14 6.66 -0.77
CA CYS A 11 -2.34 6.94 0.00
C CYS A 11 -3.28 7.96 -0.62
N GLY A 12 -2.74 9.10 -1.06
CA GLY A 12 -3.54 10.11 -1.75
C GLY A 12 -4.19 9.58 -3.03
N LEU A 13 -3.59 8.56 -3.65
CA LEU A 13 -4.12 7.91 -4.86
C LEU A 13 -5.19 6.86 -4.55
N LEU A 14 -5.16 6.23 -3.37
CA LEU A 14 -6.05 5.14 -2.94
C LEU A 14 -7.43 5.60 -2.44
N ALA A 15 -8.10 6.48 -3.19
CA ALA A 15 -9.48 6.92 -2.92
C ALA A 15 -9.71 7.65 -1.58
N GLY A 16 -8.76 8.48 -1.15
CA GLY A 16 -8.95 9.30 0.05
C GLY A 16 -8.69 8.55 1.36
N GLY A 17 -7.74 7.61 1.36
CA GLY A 17 -7.22 7.04 2.60
C GLY A 17 -6.48 8.08 3.44
N ASP A 18 -6.57 7.93 4.75
CA ASP A 18 -5.83 8.72 5.72
C ASP A 18 -4.38 8.22 5.78
N THR A 19 -3.43 9.16 5.78
CA THR A 19 -2.00 8.87 5.86
C THR A 19 -1.50 8.85 7.30
N GLU A 20 -0.56 7.96 7.61
CA GLU A 20 0.15 7.91 8.88
C GLU A 20 -0.78 7.79 10.12
N VAL A 21 -1.82 6.95 10.01
CA VAL A 21 -2.83 6.78 11.07
C VAL A 21 -2.26 5.99 12.24
N SER A 22 -2.49 6.48 13.45
CA SER A 22 -2.00 5.84 14.68
C SER A 22 -3.10 5.11 15.43
N HIS A 23 -2.82 3.87 15.83
CA HIS A 23 -3.70 3.04 16.65
C HIS A 23 -3.02 2.69 17.95
N ASP A 24 -3.73 2.92 19.04
CA ASP A 24 -3.25 2.55 20.37
C ASP A 24 -3.79 1.19 20.80
N PHE A 25 -3.01 0.49 21.61
CA PHE A 25 -3.40 -0.77 22.24
C PHE A 25 -2.78 -0.90 23.62
N ASP A 26 -3.42 -1.69 24.48
CA ASP A 26 -2.94 -1.96 25.83
C ASP A 26 -2.08 -3.21 25.87
N ASN A 27 -0.99 -3.17 26.65
CA ASN A 27 -0.19 -4.35 26.98
C ASN A 27 0.17 -4.38 28.47
N LEU A 28 0.84 -5.46 28.91
CA LEU A 28 1.26 -5.65 30.32
C LEU A 28 2.14 -4.51 30.89
N GLY A 29 2.66 -3.60 30.05
CA GLY A 29 3.48 -2.45 30.42
C GLY A 29 2.88 -1.08 30.07
N GLY A 30 1.56 -1.02 29.84
CA GLY A 30 0.81 0.20 29.58
C GLY A 30 0.34 0.35 28.13
N ARG A 31 -0.08 1.56 27.78
CA ARG A 31 -0.55 1.90 26.43
C ARG A 31 0.65 2.02 25.48
N ARG A 32 0.53 1.44 24.29
CA ARG A 32 1.47 1.53 23.17
C ARG A 32 0.70 1.89 21.90
N GLY A 33 1.40 2.23 20.84
CA GLY A 33 0.78 2.52 19.56
C GLY A 33 1.58 1.98 18.39
N ILE A 34 0.87 1.73 17.30
CA ILE A 34 1.44 1.52 15.97
C ILE A 34 1.00 2.65 15.06
N ARG A 35 1.73 2.84 13.97
CA ARG A 35 1.39 3.79 12.92
C ARG A 35 1.37 3.05 11.60
N VAL A 36 0.26 3.20 10.88
CA VAL A 36 0.00 2.60 9.58
C VAL A 36 0.28 3.64 8.51
N ASP A 37 1.01 3.27 7.45
CA ASP A 37 1.29 4.19 6.35
C ASP A 37 0.01 4.74 5.71
N CYS A 38 -0.96 3.86 5.46
CA CYS A 38 -2.26 4.19 4.91
C CYS A 38 -3.43 3.46 5.56
N GLU A 39 -4.53 4.16 5.70
CA GLU A 39 -5.78 3.55 6.11
C GLU A 39 -6.94 4.03 5.25
N THR A 40 -7.71 3.08 4.72
CA THR A 40 -8.98 3.34 4.03
C THR A 40 -10.14 2.84 4.90
N GLU A 41 -11.37 2.97 4.42
CA GLU A 41 -12.52 2.38 5.10
C GLU A 41 -12.36 0.85 5.31
N THR A 42 -11.73 0.16 4.36
CA THR A 42 -11.69 -1.30 4.32
C THR A 42 -10.30 -1.92 4.52
N HIS A 43 -9.23 -1.14 4.34
CA HIS A 43 -7.86 -1.64 4.35
C HIS A 43 -6.94 -0.86 5.28
N VAL A 44 -5.97 -1.58 5.85
CA VAL A 44 -4.74 -1.03 6.44
C VAL A 44 -3.57 -1.42 5.54
N ILE A 45 -2.76 -0.44 5.15
CA ILE A 45 -1.80 -0.59 4.06
C ILE A 45 -0.43 -0.13 4.54
N GLU A 46 0.57 -0.99 4.38
CA GLU A 46 1.97 -0.67 4.63
C GLU A 46 2.74 -0.64 3.32
N VAL A 47 3.63 0.34 3.17
CA VAL A 47 4.44 0.53 1.98
C VAL A 47 5.89 0.21 2.30
N GLY A 48 6.48 -0.69 1.53
CA GLY A 48 7.88 -1.08 1.67
C GLY A 48 8.69 -0.78 0.41
N LEU A 49 10.01 -0.60 0.53
CA LEU A 49 10.92 -0.72 -0.62
C LEU A 49 11.47 -2.14 -0.73
N ASP A 50 11.89 -2.59 -1.91
CA ASP A 50 12.58 -3.87 -2.21
C ASP A 50 13.93 -4.10 -1.46
N LYS A 51 13.94 -4.01 -0.13
CA LYS A 51 15.07 -4.20 0.78
C LYS A 51 14.62 -5.01 1.99
N THR A 52 15.55 -5.66 2.70
CA THR A 52 15.23 -6.56 3.83
C THR A 52 14.26 -5.97 4.87
N SER A 53 14.30 -4.66 5.12
CA SER A 53 13.42 -4.01 6.11
C SER A 53 11.94 -4.01 5.74
N SER A 54 11.56 -4.21 4.46
CA SER A 54 10.14 -4.28 4.07
C SER A 54 9.43 -5.52 4.58
N ARG A 55 10.16 -6.52 5.09
CA ARG A 55 9.56 -7.67 5.76
C ARG A 55 8.76 -7.23 6.99
N ASP A 56 9.17 -6.14 7.65
CA ASP A 56 8.48 -5.61 8.82
C ASP A 56 7.08 -5.06 8.44
N SER A 57 6.92 -4.54 7.22
CA SER A 57 5.64 -4.07 6.68
C SER A 57 4.57 -5.17 6.68
N LEU A 58 4.95 -6.44 6.51
CA LEU A 58 4.01 -7.56 6.60
C LEU A 58 3.46 -7.72 8.03
N HIS A 59 4.37 -7.70 9.01
CA HIS A 59 3.98 -7.83 10.41
C HIS A 59 3.16 -6.61 10.87
N GLN A 60 3.55 -5.41 10.47
CA GLN A 60 2.83 -4.17 10.77
C GLN A 60 1.41 -4.20 10.19
N ALA A 61 1.23 -4.58 8.92
CA ALA A 61 -0.08 -4.69 8.29
C ALA A 61 -0.98 -5.71 9.00
N LEU A 62 -0.44 -6.89 9.35
CA LEU A 62 -1.18 -7.92 10.09
C LEU A 62 -1.62 -7.44 11.47
N PHE A 63 -0.72 -6.80 12.21
CA PHE A 63 -1.05 -6.32 13.54
C PHE A 63 -2.03 -5.13 13.50
N ALA A 64 -1.91 -4.25 12.50
CA ALA A 64 -2.90 -3.21 12.26
C ALA A 64 -4.28 -3.79 11.92
N ALA A 65 -4.33 -4.88 11.14
CA ALA A 65 -5.58 -5.57 10.83
C ALA A 65 -6.21 -6.20 12.08
N GLU A 66 -5.39 -6.76 12.98
CA GLU A 66 -5.88 -7.27 14.28
C GLU A 66 -6.52 -6.16 15.12
N LEU A 67 -5.94 -4.95 15.16
CA LEU A 67 -6.49 -3.84 15.94
C LEU A 67 -7.75 -3.22 15.31
N THR A 68 -7.85 -3.20 13.98
CA THR A 68 -8.88 -2.44 13.25
C THR A 68 -9.99 -3.31 12.66
N GLY A 69 -9.77 -4.62 12.50
CA GLY A 69 -10.64 -5.52 11.75
C GLY A 69 -10.62 -5.31 10.23
N LYS A 70 -9.72 -4.47 9.71
CA LYS A 70 -9.60 -4.16 8.28
C LYS A 70 -8.73 -5.18 7.54
N ILE A 71 -8.80 -5.14 6.21
CA ILE A 71 -8.04 -6.03 5.33
C ILE A 71 -6.58 -5.56 5.25
N PRO A 72 -5.59 -6.40 5.61
CA PRO A 72 -4.19 -6.02 5.49
C PRO A 72 -3.70 -6.07 4.05
N LEU A 73 -2.97 -5.04 3.63
CA LEU A 73 -2.34 -4.95 2.32
C LEU A 73 -0.90 -4.43 2.46
N VAL A 74 0.02 -5.02 1.70
CA VAL A 74 1.38 -4.51 1.54
C VAL A 74 1.61 -4.08 0.10
N VAL A 75 2.13 -2.87 -0.08
CA VAL A 75 2.58 -2.36 -1.38
C VAL A 75 4.09 -2.28 -1.37
N LEU A 76 4.75 -3.16 -2.12
CA LEU A 76 6.20 -3.16 -2.28
C LEU A 76 6.62 -2.37 -3.51
N ILE A 77 7.52 -1.41 -3.33
CA ILE A 77 8.09 -0.63 -4.42
C ILE A 77 9.29 -1.33 -5.01
N ASP A 78 9.17 -1.68 -6.29
CA ASP A 78 10.21 -2.28 -7.12
C ASP A 78 11.01 -1.19 -7.83
N ARG A 79 12.30 -1.08 -7.51
CA ARG A 79 13.19 -0.02 -7.99
C ARG A 79 14.06 -0.46 -9.17
N ASP A 80 14.28 -1.75 -9.35
CA ASP A 80 15.17 -2.29 -10.39
C ASP A 80 14.44 -3.06 -11.51
N GLY A 81 13.15 -3.33 -11.33
CA GLY A 81 12.30 -4.02 -12.30
C GLY A 81 12.31 -5.54 -12.18
N GLU A 82 13.13 -6.10 -11.29
CA GLU A 82 13.29 -7.54 -11.12
C GLU A 82 12.52 -8.07 -9.90
N GLU A 83 12.33 -9.39 -9.82
CA GLU A 83 11.86 -10.02 -8.58
C GLU A 83 13.08 -10.58 -7.86
N GLY A 84 13.61 -9.79 -6.93
CA GLY A 84 14.66 -10.23 -6.03
C GLY A 84 14.17 -11.22 -4.96
N ARG A 85 15.12 -11.63 -4.11
CA ARG A 85 14.84 -12.54 -2.98
C ARG A 85 13.76 -11.98 -2.05
N THR A 86 13.80 -10.69 -1.75
CA THR A 86 12.89 -10.07 -0.77
C THR A 86 11.45 -10.09 -1.30
N GLU A 87 11.27 -9.71 -2.55
CA GLU A 87 10.01 -9.63 -3.26
C GLU A 87 9.37 -11.01 -3.39
N PHE A 88 10.19 -12.01 -3.76
CA PHE A 88 9.75 -13.41 -3.82
C PHE A 88 9.28 -13.90 -2.45
N GLU A 89 10.08 -13.72 -1.40
CA GLU A 89 9.75 -14.13 -0.04
C GLU A 89 8.46 -13.45 0.44
N MET A 90 8.38 -12.12 0.32
CA MET A 90 7.21 -11.35 0.75
C MET A 90 5.95 -11.78 0.02
N ARG A 91 6.00 -11.96 -1.30
CA ARG A 91 4.84 -12.44 -2.08
C ARG A 91 4.34 -13.79 -1.56
N ARG A 92 5.24 -14.75 -1.34
CA ARG A 92 4.88 -16.10 -0.90
C ARG A 92 4.35 -16.14 0.53
N ILE A 93 4.94 -15.35 1.43
CA ILE A 93 4.50 -15.32 2.83
C ILE A 93 3.20 -14.51 2.98
N ALA A 94 3.05 -13.38 2.27
CA ALA A 94 1.80 -12.61 2.26
C ALA A 94 0.62 -13.45 1.79
N GLU A 95 0.78 -14.17 0.67
CA GLU A 95 -0.24 -15.10 0.17
C GLU A 95 -0.62 -16.15 1.21
N ARG A 96 0.37 -16.76 1.87
CA ARG A 96 0.13 -17.76 2.92
C ARG A 96 -0.55 -17.18 4.16
N ALA A 97 -0.26 -15.92 4.50
CA ALA A 97 -0.83 -15.21 5.64
C ALA A 97 -2.20 -14.58 5.33
N GLY A 98 -2.68 -14.64 4.08
CA GLY A 98 -3.92 -13.97 3.67
C GLY A 98 -3.80 -12.45 3.56
N VAL A 99 -2.57 -11.93 3.43
CA VAL A 99 -2.30 -10.49 3.28
C VAL A 99 -2.28 -10.13 1.80
N GLY A 100 -3.00 -9.08 1.42
CA GLY A 100 -2.89 -8.53 0.07
C GLY A 100 -1.46 -8.10 -0.21
N TYR A 101 -0.93 -8.37 -1.40
CA TYR A 101 0.44 -7.98 -1.76
C TYR A 101 0.48 -7.43 -3.17
N VAL A 102 0.93 -6.18 -3.34
CA VAL A 102 1.13 -5.56 -4.66
C VAL A 102 2.58 -5.17 -4.81
N ARG A 103 3.18 -5.50 -5.95
CA ARG A 103 4.46 -4.93 -6.36
C ARG A 103 4.19 -3.77 -7.33
N CYS A 104 4.72 -2.60 -7.02
CA CYS A 104 4.57 -1.39 -7.82
C CYS A 104 5.94 -0.88 -8.29
N ALA A 105 6.15 -0.76 -9.60
CA ALA A 105 7.40 -0.22 -10.14
C ALA A 105 7.55 1.27 -9.79
N GLU A 106 8.71 1.70 -9.26
CA GLU A 106 8.93 3.07 -8.78
C GLU A 106 8.65 4.09 -9.89
N HIS A 107 9.14 3.85 -11.10
CA HIS A 107 8.95 4.76 -12.24
C HIS A 107 7.48 4.96 -12.62
N MET A 108 6.62 3.97 -12.35
CA MET A 108 5.18 4.07 -12.55
C MET A 108 4.56 5.00 -11.52
N VAL A 109 4.91 4.83 -10.23
CA VAL A 109 4.45 5.68 -9.13
C VAL A 109 4.89 7.14 -9.32
N VAL A 110 6.15 7.37 -9.72
CA VAL A 110 6.67 8.70 -10.06
C VAL A 110 5.86 9.34 -11.20
N ARG A 111 5.69 8.61 -12.30
CA ARG A 111 4.98 9.13 -13.49
C ARG A 111 3.54 9.46 -13.15
N TRP A 112 2.92 8.64 -12.33
CA TRP A 112 1.55 8.87 -11.90
C TRP A 112 1.43 10.15 -11.08
N ARG A 113 2.27 10.34 -10.06
CA ARG A 113 2.33 11.61 -9.31
C ARG A 113 2.48 12.80 -10.25
N ALA A 114 3.41 12.72 -11.20
CA ALA A 114 3.68 13.81 -12.14
C ALA A 114 2.48 14.13 -13.06
N THR A 115 1.61 13.15 -13.29
CA THR A 115 0.45 13.29 -14.18
C THR A 115 -0.88 13.50 -13.45
N GLN A 116 -0.89 13.42 -12.11
CA GLN A 116 -2.08 13.57 -11.28
C GLN A 116 -2.89 14.87 -11.54
N PRO A 117 -2.27 16.06 -11.72
CA PRO A 117 -3.02 17.30 -11.98
C PRO A 117 -3.80 17.29 -13.30
N TRP A 118 -3.45 16.40 -14.23
CA TRP A 118 -4.05 16.30 -15.55
C TRP A 118 -5.14 15.21 -15.62
N ARG A 119 -5.21 14.31 -14.63
CA ARG A 119 -6.18 13.21 -14.56
C ARG A 119 -7.43 13.55 -13.74
N SER A 120 -7.31 14.52 -12.85
CA SER A 120 -8.41 15.04 -12.01
C SER A 120 -9.47 15.84 -12.80
N LEU A 121 -9.30 16.03 -14.11
CA LEU A 121 -10.24 16.74 -14.98
C LEU A 121 -11.36 15.86 -15.56
N ASP A 122 -11.26 14.52 -15.46
CA ASP A 122 -12.20 13.58 -16.09
C ASP A 122 -13.24 12.97 -15.12
N GLY A 123 -13.38 13.50 -13.91
CA GLY A 123 -14.52 13.17 -13.01
C GLY A 123 -14.56 11.72 -12.48
N GLY A 124 -13.49 10.95 -12.61
CA GLY A 124 -13.41 9.57 -12.11
C GLY A 124 -13.23 9.51 -10.60
N THR A 125 -14.04 8.69 -9.93
CA THR A 125 -14.04 8.49 -8.48
C THR A 125 -12.75 7.85 -7.92
N HIS A 126 -11.88 7.30 -8.77
CA HIS A 126 -10.56 6.75 -8.41
C HIS A 126 -9.52 7.00 -9.52
N ASP A 127 -8.34 7.56 -9.20
CA ASP A 127 -7.26 7.80 -10.17
C ASP A 127 -6.34 6.58 -10.38
N LEU A 128 -6.72 5.39 -9.89
CA LEU A 128 -5.92 4.19 -10.09
C LEU A 128 -5.94 3.72 -11.55
N PRO A 129 -4.78 3.42 -12.17
CA PRO A 129 -4.72 2.97 -13.54
C PRO A 129 -5.25 1.55 -13.59
N GLN A 130 -6.43 1.43 -14.19
CA GLN A 130 -7.17 0.18 -14.27
C GLN A 130 -6.88 -0.62 -15.55
N GLU A 131 -6.15 -0.04 -16.51
CA GLU A 131 -5.94 -0.58 -17.85
C GLU A 131 -4.48 -0.52 -18.33
N GLY A 132 -4.14 -1.34 -19.34
CA GLY A 132 -2.85 -1.29 -20.04
C GLY A 132 -1.62 -1.76 -19.22
N PRO A 133 -0.40 -1.33 -19.58
CA PRO A 133 0.85 -1.73 -18.92
C PRO A 133 0.88 -1.45 -17.41
N ALA A 134 0.06 -0.50 -16.96
CA ALA A 134 -0.09 -0.15 -15.56
C ALA A 134 -0.60 -1.30 -14.68
N ARG A 135 -1.44 -2.22 -15.22
CA ARG A 135 -1.83 -3.46 -14.51
C ARG A 135 -0.64 -4.38 -14.24
N GLY A 136 0.35 -4.40 -15.13
CA GLY A 136 1.56 -5.19 -14.92
C GLY A 136 2.55 -4.53 -13.94
N LEU A 137 2.49 -3.20 -13.84
CA LEU A 137 3.45 -2.40 -13.09
C LEU A 137 2.97 -1.97 -11.71
N CYS A 138 1.65 -1.92 -11.43
CA CYS A 138 1.07 -1.62 -10.12
C CYS A 138 -0.46 -1.87 -10.15
N ASN A 139 -0.93 -3.11 -9.93
CA ASN A 139 -2.36 -3.42 -9.92
C ASN A 139 -2.99 -3.30 -8.52
N LEU A 140 -3.25 -2.07 -8.11
CA LEU A 140 -3.96 -1.75 -6.87
C LEU A 140 -5.49 -1.86 -7.01
N ALA A 141 -6.02 -1.79 -8.23
CA ALA A 141 -7.46 -1.82 -8.50
C ALA A 141 -8.16 -3.08 -7.96
N ARG A 142 -7.45 -4.22 -7.89
CA ARG A 142 -8.00 -5.47 -7.31
C ARG A 142 -8.26 -5.42 -5.80
N TYR A 143 -7.71 -4.41 -5.12
CA TYR A 143 -7.83 -4.23 -3.67
C TYR A 143 -8.63 -2.98 -3.32
N MET A 144 -9.16 -2.25 -4.31
CA MET A 144 -10.08 -1.17 -4.03
C MET A 144 -11.50 -1.69 -3.83
N PRO A 145 -12.31 -1.04 -2.98
CA PRO A 145 -13.76 -1.17 -3.10
C PRO A 145 -14.23 -0.75 -4.51
N PRO A 146 -15.34 -1.30 -5.03
CA PRO A 146 -15.89 -0.87 -6.30
C PRO A 146 -16.22 0.63 -6.24
N ALA A 147 -15.95 1.35 -7.33
CA ALA A 147 -16.32 2.75 -7.45
C ALA A 147 -17.82 2.92 -7.16
N SER A 148 -18.14 3.69 -6.14
CA SER A 148 -19.52 4.14 -5.89
C SER A 148 -19.95 5.00 -7.07
N GLY A 149 -20.98 4.55 -7.79
CA GLY A 149 -21.60 5.27 -8.90
C GLY A 149 -22.52 6.39 -8.45
#